data_AF-A0A7D4AMN5-F1
#
_entry.id   AF-A0A7D4AMN5-F1
#
_cell.length_a   1.000
_cell.length_b   1.000
_cell.length_c   1.000
_cell.angle_alpha   90.00
_cell.angle_beta   90.00
_cell.angle_gamma   90.00
#
_symmetry.space_group_name_H-M   'P 1'
#
loop_
_entity.id
_entity.type
_entity.pdbx_description
1 polymer ?
#
loop_
_entity_poly.entity_id
_entity_poly.type
_entity_poly.pdbx_seq_one_letter_code
_entity_poly.pdbx_strand_id
1 'polypeptide(L)'
;MHLLLCFPVAQPPDQVLAGFTRELFVTLAPPFPKLHLIRYDGSTTGDTVIIELQAGPKRWRWTSLITDNGTLPDGTRYFVDEGQLLPAPLRQWRHRHLIAPRRAGAVSSSRILRLAPAAAGSMC
;
A
#
# COMPACT_ATOMS: atom_id res chain seq x y z
N MET A 1 -9.47 1.19 12.53
CA MET A 1 -8.63 0.07 13.00
C MET A 1 -7.21 0.31 12.52
N HIS A 2 -6.19 -0.09 13.28
CA HIS A 2 -4.78 0.11 12.94
C HIS A 2 -4.10 -1.25 12.85
N LEU A 3 -3.75 -1.68 11.63
CA LEU A 3 -2.99 -2.91 11.42
C LEU A 3 -1.53 -2.54 11.16
N LEU A 4 -0.62 -3.19 11.90
CA LEU A 4 0.82 -3.06 11.75
C LEU A 4 1.39 -4.44 11.36
N LEU A 5 1.97 -4.52 10.17
CA LEU A 5 2.66 -5.72 9.69
C LEU A 5 4.14 -5.41 9.53
N CYS A 6 5.01 -6.22 10.13
CA CYS A 6 6.45 -6.07 10.05
C CYS A 6 7.08 -7.34 9.45
N PHE A 7 7.86 -7.17 8.40
CA PHE A 7 8.59 -8.27 7.75
C PHE A 7 10.08 -7.94 7.65
N PRO A 8 10.98 -8.87 8.00
CA PRO A 8 12.41 -8.71 7.78
C PRO A 8 12.75 -8.91 6.30
N VAL A 9 13.55 -8.02 5.73
CA VAL A 9 14.04 -8.11 4.33
C VAL A 9 15.56 -7.94 4.29
N ALA A 10 16.31 -8.91 3.78
CA ALA A 10 17.78 -8.90 3.81
C ALA A 10 18.43 -8.00 2.72
N GLN A 11 17.98 -6.75 2.61
CA GLN A 11 18.45 -5.78 1.62
C GLN A 11 18.50 -4.36 2.22
N PRO A 12 19.37 -3.45 1.75
CA PRO A 12 19.39 -2.06 2.20
C PRO A 12 18.08 -1.31 1.90
N PRO A 13 17.70 -0.29 2.70
CA PRO A 13 16.45 0.46 2.50
C PRO A 13 16.25 1.02 1.10
N ASP A 14 17.30 1.53 0.48
CA ASP A 14 17.23 2.13 -0.86
C ASP A 14 16.93 1.09 -1.94
N GLN A 15 17.49 -0.11 -1.79
CA GLN A 15 17.23 -1.23 -2.70
C GLN A 15 15.81 -1.76 -2.52
N VAL A 16 15.33 -1.85 -1.27
CA VAL A 16 13.95 -2.22 -0.99
C VAL A 16 12.98 -1.21 -1.58
N LEU A 17 13.25 0.10 -1.41
CA LEU A 17 12.42 1.15 -1.98
C LEU A 17 12.43 1.13 -3.52
N ALA A 18 13.60 0.96 -4.14
CA ALA A 18 13.73 0.81 -5.59
C ALA A 18 13.01 -0.43 -6.14
N GLY A 19 12.79 -1.45 -5.29
CA GLY A 19 12.04 -2.65 -5.62
C GLY A 19 10.53 -2.44 -5.74
N PHE A 20 9.98 -1.33 -5.23
CA PHE A 20 8.57 -0.96 -5.43
C PHE A 20 8.35 -0.54 -6.89
N THR A 21 8.24 -1.57 -7.73
CA THR A 21 8.07 -1.49 -9.18
C THR A 21 6.70 -2.03 -9.55
N ARG A 22 6.29 -1.73 -10.79
CA ARG A 22 5.10 -2.32 -11.41
C ARG A 22 5.14 -3.84 -11.39
N GLU A 23 6.31 -4.41 -11.68
CA GLU A 23 6.54 -5.85 -11.78
C GLU A 23 6.38 -6.53 -10.42
N LEU A 24 6.97 -5.94 -9.36
CA LEU A 24 6.78 -6.43 -8.00
C LEU A 24 5.31 -6.33 -7.59
N PHE A 25 4.65 -5.21 -7.89
CA PHE A 25 3.25 -5.00 -7.54
C PHE A 25 2.33 -6.08 -8.14
N VAL A 26 2.50 -6.39 -9.42
CA VAL A 26 1.73 -7.46 -10.10
C VAL A 26 2.08 -8.84 -9.54
N THR A 27 3.36 -9.08 -9.21
CA THR A 27 3.80 -10.36 -8.62
C THR A 27 3.20 -10.58 -7.22
N LEU A 28 3.01 -9.51 -6.45
CA LEU A 28 2.39 -9.54 -5.12
C LEU A 28 0.86 -9.56 -5.17
N ALA A 29 0.25 -9.52 -6.35
CA ALA A 29 -1.20 -9.59 -6.48
C ALA A 29 -1.73 -10.90 -5.87
N PRO A 30 -2.77 -10.86 -5.02
CA PRO A 30 -3.34 -12.07 -4.47
C PRO A 30 -3.92 -12.93 -5.60
N PRO A 31 -3.91 -14.27 -5.47
CA PRO A 31 -4.52 -15.15 -6.47
C PRO A 31 -6.03 -14.93 -6.62
N PHE A 32 -6.68 -14.39 -5.57
CA PHE A 32 -8.07 -13.95 -5.59
C PHE A 32 -8.29 -12.83 -4.55
N PRO A 33 -9.07 -11.77 -4.85
CA PRO A 33 -9.69 -11.43 -6.13
C PRO A 33 -8.66 -11.11 -7.23
N LYS A 34 -9.03 -11.26 -8.51
CA LYS A 34 -8.14 -10.93 -9.64
C LYS A 34 -7.84 -9.43 -9.59
N LEU A 35 -6.56 -9.09 -9.54
CA LEU A 35 -6.09 -7.71 -9.56
C LEU A 35 -5.65 -7.35 -10.97
N HIS A 36 -6.24 -6.31 -11.53
CA HIS A 36 -5.82 -5.71 -12.80
C HIS A 36 -5.18 -4.35 -12.54
N LEU A 37 -3.91 -4.20 -12.90
CA LEU A 37 -3.21 -2.93 -12.76
C LEU A 37 -3.51 -2.02 -13.94
N ILE A 38 -4.22 -0.92 -13.70
CA ILE A 38 -4.63 0.05 -14.71
C ILE A 38 -3.58 1.16 -14.87
N ARG A 39 -3.02 1.65 -13.76
CA ARG A 39 -2.00 2.70 -13.74
C ARG A 39 -1.05 2.50 -12.56
N TYR A 40 0.23 2.75 -12.80
CA TYR A 40 1.26 2.76 -11.76
C TYR A 40 2.29 3.82 -12.12
N ASP A 41 2.29 4.93 -11.38
CA ASP A 41 3.23 6.02 -11.63
C ASP A 41 4.52 5.89 -10.80
N GLY A 42 4.45 5.29 -9.62
CA GLY A 42 5.59 5.17 -8.72
C GLY A 42 5.19 5.19 -7.25
N SER A 43 6.12 5.65 -6.41
CA SER A 43 5.99 5.76 -4.95
C SER A 43 6.47 7.12 -4.41
N THR A 44 6.43 8.15 -5.25
CA THR A 44 6.76 9.55 -4.92
C THR A 44 5.49 10.37 -4.75
N THR A 45 5.52 11.40 -3.92
CA THR A 45 4.39 12.31 -3.70
C THR A 45 3.85 12.84 -5.03
N GLY A 46 2.55 12.67 -5.27
CA GLY A 46 1.87 13.01 -6.52
C GLY A 46 1.65 11.82 -7.46
N ASP A 47 2.36 10.70 -7.27
CA ASP A 47 2.17 9.49 -8.06
C ASP A 47 0.80 8.87 -7.79
N THR A 48 0.17 8.34 -8.85
CA THR A 48 -1.12 7.67 -8.76
C THR A 48 -0.99 6.19 -9.09
N VAL A 49 -1.67 5.35 -8.31
CA VAL A 49 -1.82 3.91 -8.56
C VAL A 49 -3.30 3.59 -8.70
N ILE A 50 -3.69 2.98 -9.82
CA ILE A 50 -5.07 2.60 -10.09
C ILE A 50 -5.12 1.11 -10.39
N ILE A 51 -5.95 0.40 -9.63
CA ILE A 51 -6.22 -1.01 -9.83
C ILE A 51 -7.72 -1.26 -9.98
N GLU A 52 -8.05 -2.34 -10.65
CA GLU A 52 -9.38 -2.92 -10.65
C GLU A 52 -9.32 -4.29 -9.99
N LEU A 53 -10.14 -4.49 -8.96
CA LEU A 53 -10.33 -5.77 -8.30
C LEU A 53 -11.55 -6.45 -8.91
N GLN A 54 -11.39 -7.69 -9.36
CA GLN A 54 -12.45 -8.49 -9.96
C GLN A 54 -12.68 -9.78 -9.15
N ALA A 55 -13.92 -9.97 -8.69
CA ALA A 55 -14.38 -11.23 -8.10
C ALA A 55 -15.63 -11.71 -8.83
N GLY A 56 -15.46 -12.71 -9.71
CA GLY A 56 -16.54 -13.19 -10.58
C GLY A 56 -17.05 -12.07 -11.52
N PRO A 57 -18.36 -11.78 -11.55
CA PRO A 57 -18.94 -10.73 -12.40
C PRO A 57 -18.75 -9.32 -11.83
N LYS A 58 -18.42 -9.20 -10.53
CA LYS A 58 -18.24 -7.90 -9.87
C LYS A 58 -16.84 -7.36 -10.11
N ARG A 59 -16.77 -6.07 -10.38
CA ARG A 59 -15.53 -5.30 -10.54
C ARG A 59 -15.59 -4.06 -9.67
N TRP A 60 -14.49 -3.74 -9.03
CA TRP A 60 -14.37 -2.53 -8.23
C TRP A 60 -13.08 -1.80 -8.55
N ARG A 61 -13.19 -0.50 -8.78
CA ARG A 61 -12.04 0.36 -9.00
C ARG A 61 -11.49 0.86 -7.67
N TRP A 62 -10.17 0.90 -7.60
CA TRP A 62 -9.44 1.47 -6.49
C TRP A 62 -8.38 2.43 -7.05
N THR A 63 -8.40 3.67 -6.56
CA THR A 63 -7.41 4.70 -6.90
C THR A 63 -6.70 5.11 -5.61
N SER A 64 -5.38 4.96 -5.56
CA SER A 64 -4.51 5.49 -4.50
C SER A 64 -3.67 6.64 -5.03
N LEU A 65 -3.48 7.66 -4.19
CA LEU A 65 -2.55 8.77 -4.41
C LEU A 65 -1.42 8.68 -3.39
N ILE A 66 -0.18 8.84 -3.82
CA ILE A 66 0.94 8.97 -2.90
C ILE A 66 0.95 10.40 -2.36
N THR A 67 0.68 10.56 -1.06
CA THR A 67 0.51 11.88 -0.42
C THR A 67 1.77 12.39 0.28
N ASP A 68 2.72 11.51 0.57
CA ASP A 68 3.97 11.85 1.26
C ASP A 68 5.02 10.77 0.99
N ASN A 69 6.29 11.16 0.86
CA ASN A 69 7.44 10.27 0.78
C ASN A 69 8.70 10.96 1.28
N GLY A 70 9.66 10.20 1.78
CA GLY A 70 10.91 10.79 2.23
C GLY A 70 11.86 9.83 2.93
N THR A 71 12.83 10.42 3.61
CA THR A 71 13.85 9.74 4.41
C THR A 71 13.87 10.38 5.80
N LEU A 72 13.80 9.55 6.84
CA LEU A 72 13.91 9.99 8.23
C LEU A 72 15.40 10.08 8.65
N PRO A 73 15.73 10.80 9.74
CA PRO A 73 17.12 10.96 10.20
C PRO A 73 17.85 9.65 10.53
N ASP A 74 17.11 8.60 10.86
CA ASP A 74 17.65 7.26 11.14
C ASP A 74 17.93 6.43 9.88
N GLY A 75 17.75 7.01 8.69
CA GLY A 75 17.90 6.35 7.40
C GLY A 75 16.66 5.56 6.96
N THR A 76 15.55 5.62 7.70
CA THR A 76 14.30 4.98 7.29
C THR A 76 13.71 5.66 6.06
N ARG A 77 13.49 4.89 4.99
CA ARG A 77 12.77 5.35 3.79
C ARG A 77 11.27 5.15 3.99
N TYR A 78 10.44 6.05 3.48
CA TYR A 78 8.99 5.89 3.58
C TYR A 78 8.23 6.49 2.41
N PHE A 79 7.00 6.00 2.23
CA PHE A 79 5.96 6.65 1.45
C PHE A 79 4.57 6.32 2.00
N VAL A 80 3.58 7.17 1.69
CA VAL A 80 2.20 7.08 2.15
C VAL A 80 1.28 7.06 0.94
N ASP A 81 0.48 6.01 0.79
CA ASP A 81 -0.60 5.95 -0.18
C ASP A 81 -1.97 6.12 0.50
N GLU A 82 -2.80 6.99 -0.07
CA GLU A 82 -4.15 7.30 0.41
C GLU A 82 -5.20 7.03 -0.66
N GLY A 83 -6.23 6.28 -0.29
CA GLY A 83 -7.32 5.91 -1.19
C GLY A 83 -8.19 7.11 -1.55
N GLN A 84 -8.24 7.42 -2.83
CA GLN A 84 -9.10 8.46 -3.42
C GLN A 84 -10.43 7.89 -3.87
N LEU A 85 -10.42 6.67 -4.42
CA LEU A 85 -11.61 5.90 -4.78
C LEU A 85 -11.42 4.50 -4.22
N LEU A 86 -12.41 4.01 -3.46
CA LEU A 86 -12.32 2.74 -2.76
C LEU A 86 -13.57 1.88 -3.03
N PRO A 87 -13.41 0.55 -3.12
CA PRO A 87 -14.56 -0.35 -3.13
C PRO A 87 -15.33 -0.24 -1.82
N ALA A 88 -16.64 -0.06 -1.89
CA ALA A 88 -17.50 -0.22 -0.73
C ALA A 88 -17.31 -1.64 -0.13
N PRO A 89 -17.31 -1.80 1.21
CA PRO A 89 -17.68 -0.81 2.23
C PRO A 89 -16.52 0.06 2.75
N LEU A 90 -15.33 0.01 2.12
CA LEU A 90 -14.18 0.82 2.56
C LEU A 90 -14.42 2.30 2.25
N ARG A 91 -14.30 3.14 3.27
CA ARG A 91 -14.47 4.61 3.14
C ARG A 91 -13.16 5.37 3.21
N GLN A 92 -12.18 4.81 3.91
CA GLN A 92 -10.89 5.43 4.13
C GLN A 92 -9.81 4.36 4.04
N TRP A 93 -8.75 4.73 3.34
CA TRP A 93 -7.53 3.96 3.24
C TRP A 93 -6.38 4.92 3.35
N ARG A 94 -5.55 4.70 4.36
CA ARG A 94 -4.24 5.34 4.46
C ARG A 94 -3.25 4.27 4.84
N HIS A 95 -2.24 4.14 4.01
CA HIS A 95 -1.27 3.09 4.09
C HIS A 95 0.14 3.68 4.05
N ARG A 96 0.88 3.49 5.14
CA ARG A 96 2.24 3.97 5.26
C ARG A 96 3.21 2.80 5.16
N HIS A 97 4.14 2.92 4.23
CA HIS A 97 5.27 2.02 4.06
C HIS A 97 6.47 2.62 4.79
N LEU A 98 7.03 1.89 5.76
CA LEU A 98 8.25 2.26 6.48
C LEU A 98 9.32 1.21 6.21
N ILE A 99 10.48 1.63 5.75
CA ILE A 99 11.59 0.78 5.33
C ILE A 99 12.79 1.18 6.19
N ALA A 100 12.85 0.62 7.41
CA ALA A 100 13.83 1.00 8.41
C ALA A 100 15.07 0.08 8.36
N PRO A 101 16.30 0.61 8.49
CA PRO A 101 17.50 -0.21 8.61
C PRO A 101 17.51 -0.98 9.95
N ARG A 102 17.91 -2.27 9.96
CA ARG A 102 18.36 -2.95 11.20
C ARG A 102 19.88 -3.14 11.18
N ARG A 103 20.46 -3.18 12.38
CA ARG A 103 21.89 -3.45 12.68
C ARG A 103 22.51 -4.72 12.07
N ALA A 104 21.76 -5.55 11.34
CA ALA A 104 22.23 -6.81 10.74
C ALA A 104 21.75 -7.02 9.29
N GLY A 105 21.50 -5.94 8.53
CA GLY A 105 21.14 -6.03 7.11
C GLY A 105 19.69 -6.43 6.81
N ALA A 106 18.85 -6.56 7.84
CA ALA A 106 17.41 -6.78 7.71
C ALA A 106 16.65 -5.45 7.77
N VAL A 107 15.78 -5.18 6.82
CA VAL A 107 14.83 -4.06 6.86
C VAL A 107 13.55 -4.51 7.52
N SER A 108 12.99 -3.70 8.42
CA SER A 108 11.64 -3.91 8.94
C SER A 108 10.67 -3.11 8.07
N SER A 109 9.96 -3.78 7.16
CA SER A 109 8.86 -3.15 6.43
C SER A 109 7.64 -3.06 7.33
N SER A 110 7.38 -1.90 7.96
CA SER A 110 6.15 -1.69 8.73
C SER A 110 5.06 -1.08 7.85
N ARG A 111 3.96 -1.82 7.68
CA ARG A 111 2.75 -1.37 6.98
C ARG A 111 1.74 -0.91 8.04
N ILE A 112 1.46 0.39 8.12
CA ILE A 112 0.37 0.92 8.97
C ILE A 112 -0.85 1.16 8.09
N LEU A 113 -1.90 0.37 8.30
CA LEU A 113 -3.18 0.50 7.60
C LEU A 113 -4.23 1.09 8.53
N ARG A 114 -4.83 2.22 8.14
CA ARG A 114 -6.07 2.71 8.74
C ARG A 114 -7.24 2.39 7.81
N LEU A 115 -8.03 1.39 8.17
CA LEU A 115 -9.33 1.10 7.57
C LEU A 115 -10.43 1.55 8.54
N ALA A 116 -11.40 2.31 8.01
CA ALA A 116 -12.66 2.58 8.67
C ALA A 116 -13.74 1.66 8.06
N PRO A 117 -14.37 0.75 8.84
CA PRO A 117 -15.53 0.01 8.35
C PRO A 117 -16.69 0.98 8.09
N ALA A 118 -17.59 0.63 7.18
CA ALA A 118 -18.89 1.28 7.14
C ALA A 118 -19.56 1.12 8.50
N ALA A 119 -20.03 2.22 9.09
CA ALA A 119 -20.97 2.13 10.20
C ALA A 119 -22.10 1.20 9.77
N ALA A 120 -22.38 0.16 10.57
CA ALA A 120 -23.56 -0.65 10.38
C ALA A 120 -24.74 0.30 10.45
N GLY A 121 -25.39 0.54 9.31
CA GLY A 121 -26.67 1.23 9.29
C GLY A 121 -27.62 0.36 10.11
N SER A 122 -27.99 0.87 11.28
CA SER A 122 -29.13 0.36 12.04
C SER A 122 -30.36 0.56 11.16
N MET A 123 -30.80 -0.51 10.50
CA MET A 123 -32.18 -0.62 10.08
C MET A 123 -32.98 -1.02 11.32
N CYS A 124 -33.62 -0.02 11.92
CA CYS A 124 -34.88 -0.14 12.66
C CYS A 124 -35.63 1.17 12.43
#